data_AF-A0A1F8LVH1-F1
#
_entry.id   AF-A0A1F8LVH1-F1
#
_cell.length_a   1.000
_cell.length_b   1.000
_cell.length_c   1.000
_cell.angle_alpha   90.00
_cell.angle_beta   90.00
_cell.angle_gamma   90.00
#
_symmetry.space_group_name_H-M   'P 1'
#
loop_
_entity.id
_entity.type
_entity.pdbx_description
1 polymer ?
#
loop_
_entity_poly.entity_id
_entity_poly.type
_entity_poly.pdbx_seq_one_letter_code
_entity_poly.pdbx_strand_id
1 'polypeptide(L)'
;MSACKAIMQPIGLTMKRRKNKYGAWSFGELMLIHCCNDCGKISINRIAADDLVEKLMELFSESLSLSVNTRKLLERIGIDILQEEHAKLVVCQLQGVCQH
;
A
#
# COMPACT_ATOMS: atom_id res chain seq x y z
N MET A 1 -3.70 -26.90 -5.81
CA MET A 1 -3.98 -26.55 -4.39
C MET A 1 -4.81 -25.29 -4.38
N SER A 2 -5.99 -25.37 -3.74
CA SER A 2 -7.12 -24.47 -3.95
C SER A 2 -6.76 -23.01 -3.77
N ALA A 3 -6.91 -22.25 -4.85
CA ALA A 3 -6.92 -20.80 -4.85
C ALA A 3 -7.98 -20.35 -3.84
N CYS A 4 -7.56 -19.80 -2.71
CA CYS A 4 -8.49 -19.19 -1.77
C CYS A 4 -9.35 -18.19 -2.54
N LYS A 5 -10.68 -18.40 -2.54
CA LYS A 5 -11.67 -17.56 -3.23
C LYS A 5 -12.32 -16.54 -2.28
N ALA A 6 -11.76 -16.40 -1.08
CA ALA A 6 -12.27 -15.46 -0.11
C ALA A 6 -12.06 -14.01 -0.55
N ILE A 7 -12.84 -13.12 0.05
CA ILE A 7 -12.77 -11.68 -0.24
C ILE A 7 -11.42 -11.15 0.22
N MET A 8 -10.73 -10.48 -0.69
CA MET A 8 -9.51 -9.75 -0.39
C MET A 8 -9.89 -8.34 0.08
N GLN A 9 -9.55 -8.01 1.31
CA GLN A 9 -9.84 -6.71 1.89
C GLN A 9 -8.63 -5.80 1.76
N PRO A 10 -8.82 -4.54 1.33
CA PRO A 10 -7.75 -3.56 1.35
C PRO A 10 -7.41 -3.25 2.81
N ILE A 11 -6.12 -3.28 3.15
CA ILE A 11 -5.66 -2.99 4.52
C ILE A 11 -4.75 -1.75 4.58
N GLY A 12 -4.26 -1.26 3.45
CA GLY A 12 -3.44 -0.06 3.42
C GLY A 12 -2.72 0.14 2.09
N LEU A 13 -1.84 1.13 2.06
CA LEU A 13 -1.05 1.49 0.88
C LEU A 13 0.44 1.21 1.11
N THR A 14 1.15 0.86 0.04
CA THR A 14 2.61 0.67 0.02
C THR A 14 3.21 1.32 -1.21
N MET A 15 4.52 1.56 -1.19
CA MET A 15 5.26 2.01 -2.36
C MET A 15 6.13 0.88 -2.87
N LYS A 16 6.05 0.60 -4.17
CA LYS A 16 6.95 -0.38 -4.79
C LYS A 16 8.38 0.13 -4.69
N ARG A 17 9.20 -0.47 -3.83
CA ARG A 17 10.63 -0.18 -3.74
C ARG A 17 11.28 -0.54 -5.07
N ARG A 18 11.84 0.45 -5.77
CA ARG A 18 12.70 0.22 -6.94
C ARG A 18 14.11 0.66 -6.60
N LYS A 19 15.08 -0.15 -7.02
CA LYS A 19 16.46 0.30 -7.16
C LYS A 19 16.54 1.10 -8.45
N ASN A 20 16.97 2.35 -8.35
CA ASN A 20 17.29 3.11 -9.55
C ASN A 20 18.60 2.56 -10.19
N LYS A 21 18.93 3.01 -11.40
CA LYS A 21 20.14 2.58 -12.14
C LYS A 21 21.46 2.90 -11.42
N TYR A 22 21.42 3.69 -10.35
CA TYR A 22 22.54 4.09 -9.51
C TYR A 22 22.56 3.38 -8.16
N GLY A 23 21.70 2.37 -7.95
CA GLY A 23 21.64 1.59 -6.71
C GLY A 23 20.95 2.28 -5.53
N ALA A 24 20.49 3.52 -5.68
CA ALA A 24 19.71 4.21 -4.67
C ALA A 24 18.25 3.71 -4.65
N TRP A 25 17.70 3.58 -3.45
CA TRP A 25 16.31 3.24 -3.23
C TRP A 25 15.43 4.45 -3.55
N SER A 26 14.65 4.34 -4.61
CA SER A 26 13.63 5.34 -4.95
C SER A 26 12.25 4.78 -4.66
N PHE A 27 11.38 5.62 -4.09
CA PHE A 27 9.96 5.34 -4.01
C PHE A 27 9.40 5.24 -5.44
N GLY A 28 8.83 4.08 -5.77
CA GLY A 28 8.27 3.81 -7.09
C GLY A 28 6.80 4.19 -7.20
N GLU A 29 6.00 3.25 -7.67
CA GLU A 29 4.56 3.43 -7.86
C GLU A 29 3.80 3.12 -6.56
N LEU A 30 2.76 3.91 -6.28
CA LEU A 30 1.81 3.66 -5.20
C LEU A 30 1.01 2.39 -5.50
N MET A 31 0.93 1.50 -4.51
CA MET A 31 0.26 0.20 -4.61
C MET A 31 -0.67 -0.01 -3.43
N LEU A 32 -1.74 -0.76 -3.68
CA LEU A 32 -2.76 -1.14 -2.72
C LEU A 32 -2.45 -2.50 -2.11
N ILE A 33 -2.40 -2.58 -0.77
CA ILE A 33 -2.19 -3.82 -0.04
C ILE A 33 -3.54 -4.46 0.25
N HIS A 34 -3.70 -5.70 -0.19
CA HIS A 34 -4.85 -6.54 0.09
C HIS A 34 -4.46 -7.70 1.01
N CYS A 35 -5.28 -7.95 2.04
CA CYS A 35 -5.20 -9.13 2.87
C CYS A 35 -6.42 -10.01 2.65
N CYS A 36 -6.21 -11.29 2.46
CA CYS A 36 -7.29 -12.27 2.42
C CYS A 36 -7.83 -12.49 3.85
N ASN A 37 -9.11 -12.23 4.07
CA ASN A 37 -9.72 -12.41 5.39
C ASN A 37 -9.74 -13.87 5.88
N ASP A 38 -9.70 -14.83 4.95
CA ASP A 38 -9.78 -16.27 5.28
C ASP A 38 -8.40 -16.92 5.50
N CYS A 39 -7.48 -16.80 4.54
CA CYS A 39 -6.15 -17.44 4.63
C CYS A 39 -5.00 -16.50 5.06
N GLY A 40 -5.27 -15.21 5.28
CA GLY A 40 -4.25 -14.22 5.66
C GLY A 40 -3.23 -13.92 4.55
N LYS A 41 -3.46 -14.39 3.32
CA LYS A 41 -2.57 -14.12 2.18
C LYS A 41 -2.57 -12.63 1.86
N ILE A 42 -1.36 -12.06 1.76
CA ILE A 42 -1.15 -10.65 1.43
C ILE A 42 -0.76 -10.53 -0.04
N SER A 43 -1.34 -9.55 -0.74
CA SER A 43 -1.08 -9.23 -2.13
C SER A 43 -1.01 -7.72 -2.31
N ILE A 44 -0.19 -7.27 -3.25
CA ILE A 44 -0.09 -5.85 -3.61
C ILE A 44 -0.53 -5.66 -5.05
N ASN A 45 -1.48 -4.76 -5.27
CA ASN A 45 -2.03 -4.45 -6.58
C ASN A 45 -1.69 -3.01 -6.96
N ARG A 46 -1.60 -2.75 -8.27
CA ARG A 46 -1.47 -1.39 -8.78
C ARG A 46 -2.80 -0.67 -8.56
N ILE A 47 -2.75 0.60 -8.22
CA ILE A 47 -3.94 1.44 -8.17
C ILE A 47 -4.31 1.77 -9.61
N ALA A 48 -5.56 1.51 -9.98
CA ALA A 48 -6.09 1.85 -11.28
C ALA A 48 -6.42 3.36 -11.34
N ALA A 49 -6.41 3.94 -12.54
CA ALA A 49 -6.72 5.37 -12.70
C ALA A 49 -8.19 5.70 -12.37
N ASP A 50 -9.07 4.69 -12.43
CA ASP A 50 -10.48 4.76 -12.07
C ASP A 50 -10.76 4.46 -10.59
N ASP A 51 -9.74 4.10 -9.79
CA ASP A 51 -9.93 3.96 -8.35
C ASP A 51 -10.25 5.33 -7.71
N LEU A 52 -11.21 5.33 -6.79
CA LEU A 52 -11.68 6.54 -6.14
C LEU A 52 -10.63 7.04 -5.13
N VAL A 53 -10.02 8.19 -5.43
CA VAL A 53 -9.02 8.85 -4.58
C VAL A 53 -9.50 9.01 -3.13
N GLU A 54 -10.77 9.37 -2.94
CA GLU A 54 -11.38 9.53 -1.62
C GLU A 54 -11.28 8.23 -0.80
N LYS A 55 -11.65 7.09 -1.39
CA LYS A 55 -11.57 5.77 -0.72
C LYS A 55 -10.14 5.36 -0.40
N LEU A 56 -9.19 5.71 -1.26
CA LEU A 56 -7.77 5.42 -1.04
C LEU A 56 -7.19 6.27 0.10
N MET A 57 -7.64 7.53 0.23
CA MET A 57 -7.28 8.42 1.33
C MET A 57 -7.91 7.98 2.66
N GLU A 58 -9.17 7.52 2.63
CA GLU A 58 -9.82 6.90 3.80
C GLU A 58 -9.05 5.66 4.23
N LEU A 59 -8.78 4.73 3.31
CA LEU A 59 -8.00 3.53 3.59
C LEU A 59 -6.60 3.85 4.13
N PHE A 60 -5.92 4.85 3.57
CA PHE A 60 -4.63 5.31 4.09
C PHE A 60 -4.76 5.75 5.55
N SER A 61 -5.77 6.56 5.86
CA SER A 61 -6.04 7.04 7.22
C SER A 61 -6.36 5.90 8.18
N GLU A 62 -7.19 4.94 7.77
CA GLU A 62 -7.47 3.73 8.54
C GLU A 62 -6.19 2.91 8.78
N SER A 63 -5.33 2.81 7.77
CA SER A 63 -4.08 2.05 7.85
C SER A 63 -3.08 2.63 8.86
N LEU A 64 -3.17 3.93 9.16
CA LEU A 64 -2.37 4.56 10.23
C LEU A 64 -2.74 4.00 11.60
N SER A 65 -3.98 3.56 11.80
CA SER A 65 -4.44 2.94 13.05
C SER A 65 -4.17 1.43 13.15
N LEU A 66 -3.52 0.83 12.15
CA LEU A 66 -3.25 -0.61 12.15
C LEU A 66 -2.37 -1.05 13.33
N SER A 67 -2.71 -2.22 13.87
CA SER A 67 -1.99 -2.84 14.96
C SER A 67 -0.51 -3.07 14.62
N VAL A 68 0.34 -2.95 15.65
CA VAL A 68 1.78 -3.23 15.55
C VAL A 68 2.04 -4.65 15.03
N ASN A 69 1.17 -5.61 15.33
CA ASN A 69 1.30 -6.99 14.86
C ASN A 69 1.15 -7.10 13.35
N THR A 70 0.16 -6.40 12.77
CA THR A 70 -0.06 -6.37 11.32
C THR A 70 1.10 -5.70 10.60
N ARG A 71 1.61 -4.59 11.15
CA ARG A 71 2.79 -3.90 10.60
C ARG A 71 4.02 -4.80 10.58
N LYS A 72 4.32 -5.48 11.69
CA LYS A 72 5.43 -6.44 11.77
C LYS A 72 5.27 -7.62 10.80
N LEU A 73 4.04 -8.08 10.57
CA LEU A 73 3.78 -9.14 9.58
C LEU A 73 4.13 -8.66 8.17
N LEU A 74 3.71 -7.45 7.80
CA LEU A 74 4.01 -6.82 6.51
C LEU A 74 5.51 -6.63 6.31
N GLU A 75 6.22 -6.11 7.32
CA GLU A 75 7.67 -5.93 7.27
C GLU A 75 8.41 -7.26 7.07
N ARG A 76 7.98 -8.33 7.77
CA ARG A 76 8.57 -9.67 7.64
C ARG A 76 8.46 -10.25 6.23
N ILE A 77 7.42 -9.90 5.49
CA ILE A 77 7.24 -10.30 4.09
C ILE A 77 7.82 -9.28 3.09
N GLY A 78 8.49 -8.24 3.58
CA GLY A 78 9.15 -7.22 2.78
C GLY A 78 8.22 -6.14 2.22
N ILE A 79 7.04 -5.95 2.83
CA ILE A 79 6.09 -4.90 2.47
C ILE A 79 6.16 -3.80 3.52
N ASP A 80 6.62 -2.62 3.12
CA ASP A 80 6.61 -1.43 3.97
C ASP A 80 5.28 -0.69 3.75
N ILE A 81 4.42 -0.69 4.77
CA ILE A 81 3.18 0.08 4.73
C ILE A 81 3.47 1.57 4.87
N LEU A 82 2.73 2.41 4.15
CA LEU A 82 2.89 3.84 4.25
C LEU A 82 2.38 4.36 5.58
N GLN A 83 3.15 5.28 6.14
CA GLN A 83 2.86 5.95 7.40
C GLN A 83 2.57 7.43 7.16
N GLU A 84 2.16 8.14 8.22
CA GLU A 84 1.79 9.56 8.17
C GLU A 84 2.87 10.45 7.54
N GLU A 85 4.16 10.13 7.77
CA GLU A 85 5.30 10.82 7.13
C GLU A 85 5.26 10.77 5.58
N HIS A 86 4.61 9.77 5.01
CA HIS A 86 4.44 9.59 3.56
C HIS A 86 3.15 10.23 3.03
N ALA A 87 2.31 10.84 3.87
CA ALA A 87 1.02 11.40 3.47
C ALA A 87 1.15 12.38 2.30
N LYS A 88 2.18 13.25 2.33
CA LYS A 88 2.46 14.19 1.23
C LYS A 88 2.70 13.48 -0.11
N LEU A 89 3.42 12.36 -0.09
CA LEU A 89 3.72 11.57 -1.28
C LEU A 89 2.45 10.88 -1.80
N VAL A 90 1.62 10.33 -0.90
CA VAL A 90 0.33 9.71 -1.24
C VAL A 90 -0.58 10.72 -1.93
N VAL A 91 -0.74 11.90 -1.32
CA VAL A 91 -1.56 12.99 -1.89
C VAL A 91 -1.02 13.41 -3.26
N CYS A 92 0.29 13.60 -3.42
CA CYS A 92 0.86 13.95 -4.72
C CYS A 92 0.57 12.85 -5.78
N GLN A 93 0.74 11.57 -5.47
CA GLN A 93 0.48 10.50 -6.45
C GLN A 93 -1.00 10.32 -6.78
N LEU A 94 -1.89 10.47 -5.80
CA LEU A 94 -3.33 10.30 -6.02
C LEU A 94 -3.97 11.51 -6.71
N GLN A 95 -3.52 12.72 -6.40
CA GLN A 95 -4.10 13.96 -6.95
C GLN A 95 -3.30 14.54 -8.11
N GLY A 96 -2.11 13.99 -8.42
CA GLY A 96 -1.23 14.49 -9.47
C GLY A 96 -0.57 15.84 -9.17
N VAL A 97 -0.74 16.39 -7.96
CA VAL A 97 -0.16 17.66 -7.52
C VAL A 97 1.06 17.43 -6.64
N CYS A 98 2.22 17.28 -7.26
CA CYS A 98 3.49 17.48 -6.53
C CYS A 98 3.76 18.98 -6.49
N GLN A 99 3.44 19.62 -5.37
CA GLN A 99 3.91 20.98 -5.10
C GLN A 99 5.45 20.93 -5.00
N HIS A 100 6.09 21.52 -6.00
CA HIS A 100 7.52 21.78 -6.06
C HIS A 100 7.79 23.14 -5.40
#